data_AF-A0A916QU03-F1
#
_entry.id   AF-A0A916QU03-F1
#
_cell.length_a   1.000
_cell.length_b   1.000
_cell.length_c   1.000
_cell.angle_alpha   90.00
_cell.angle_beta   90.00
_cell.angle_gamma   90.00
#
_symmetry.space_group_name_H-M   'P 1'
#
loop_
_entity.id
_entity.type
_entity.pdbx_description
1 polymer ?
#
loop_
_entity_poly.entity_id
_entity_poly.type
_entity_poly.pdbx_seq_one_letter_code
_entity_poly.pdbx_strand_id
1 'polypeptide(L)'
;MRSLVQPFILRRLKTDKDIIQDLPEKQENTIFCPLANEQAKLYQDIVETSLAEIEAADGIQRKGKVLALLVKLKQLCNHPVLLQIKKGSRKN
;
A
#
# COMPACT_ATOMS: atom_id res chain seq x y z
N MET A 1 -3.51 -28.57 12.89
CA MET A 1 -4.23 -27.81 11.84
C MET A 1 -4.02 -28.38 10.43
N ARG A 2 -2.78 -28.58 9.93
CA ARG A 2 -2.56 -29.10 8.57
C ARG A 2 -3.27 -30.44 8.29
N SER A 3 -3.21 -31.41 9.20
CA SER A 3 -3.85 -32.73 9.04
C SER A 3 -5.38 -32.69 8.93
N LEU A 4 -6.04 -31.71 9.55
CA LEU A 4 -7.50 -31.57 9.53
C LEU A 4 -8.02 -31.00 8.20
N VAL A 5 -7.22 -30.15 7.54
CA VAL A 5 -7.63 -29.45 6.31
C VAL A 5 -7.05 -30.06 5.04
N GLN A 6 -6.05 -30.95 5.17
CA GLN A 6 -5.37 -31.60 4.06
C GLN A 6 -6.28 -32.35 3.07
N PRO A 7 -7.34 -33.07 3.48
CA PRO A 7 -8.23 -33.72 2.52
C PRO A 7 -9.13 -32.75 1.74
N PHE A 8 -9.22 -31.48 2.17
CA PHE A 8 -10.11 -30.48 1.57
C PHE A 8 -9.37 -29.33 0.86
N ILE A 9 -8.05 -29.20 1.05
CA ILE A 9 -7.25 -28.11 0.48
C ILE A 9 -6.12 -28.67 -0.38
N LEU A 10 -6.15 -28.35 -1.67
CA LEU A 10 -5.02 -28.56 -2.57
C LEU A 10 -4.10 -27.35 -2.53
N ARG A 11 -2.90 -27.52 -1.98
CA ARG A 11 -1.83 -26.51 -1.99
C ARG A 11 -0.57 -27.11 -2.59
N ARG A 12 -0.08 -26.52 -3.69
CA ARG A 12 1.21 -26.86 -4.30
C ARG A 12 2.11 -25.64 -4.30
N LEU A 13 3.42 -25.86 -4.18
CA LEU A 13 4.41 -24.77 -4.19
C LEU A 13 5.11 -24.75 -5.55
N LYS A 14 5.48 -23.56 -6.03
CA LYS A 14 6.32 -23.42 -7.24
C LYS A 14 7.70 -24.05 -7.08
N THR A 15 8.12 -24.33 -5.83
CA THR A 15 9.38 -24.99 -5.47
C THR A 15 9.25 -26.52 -5.37
N ASP A 16 8.07 -27.07 -5.64
CA ASP A 16 7.82 -28.50 -5.56
C ASP A 16 8.62 -29.23 -6.66
N LYS A 17 9.56 -30.09 -6.25
CA LYS A 17 10.51 -30.75 -7.16
C LYS A 17 9.82 -31.67 -8.17
N ASP A 18 8.62 -32.16 -7.84
CA ASP A 18 7.83 -33.02 -8.72
C ASP A 18 7.12 -32.23 -9.84
N ILE A 19 7.16 -30.88 -9.79
CA ILE A 19 6.39 -29.98 -10.68
C ILE A 19 7.26 -28.88 -11.31
N ILE A 20 8.38 -28.52 -10.68
CA ILE A 20 9.17 -27.32 -10.99
C ILE A 20 9.88 -27.32 -12.35
N GLN A 21 9.96 -28.45 -13.06
CA GLN A 21 10.90 -28.66 -14.17
C GLN A 21 10.85 -27.59 -15.28
N ASP A 22 9.70 -26.93 -15.49
CA ASP A 22 9.51 -25.93 -16.54
C ASP A 22 9.43 -24.47 -16.04
N LEU A 23 9.60 -24.20 -14.74
CA LEU A 23 9.43 -22.85 -14.21
C LEU A 23 10.77 -22.11 -14.07
N PRO A 24 10.96 -20.95 -14.74
CA PRO A 24 12.17 -20.16 -14.58
C PRO A 24 12.28 -19.60 -13.16
N GLU A 25 13.50 -19.25 -12.76
CA GLU A 25 13.76 -18.62 -11.46
C GLU A 25 13.03 -17.26 -11.35
N LYS A 26 12.50 -16.98 -10.16
CA LYS A 26 11.92 -15.67 -9.85
C LYS A 26 13.05 -14.64 -9.80
N GLN A 27 13.00 -13.64 -10.69
CA GLN A 27 13.86 -12.47 -10.62
C GLN A 27 13.13 -11.33 -9.91
N GLU A 28 13.81 -10.66 -8.96
CA GLU A 28 13.27 -9.52 -8.22
C GLU A 28 14.30 -8.39 -8.22
N ASN A 29 13.91 -7.27 -8.84
CA ASN A 29 14.76 -6.08 -8.96
C ASN A 29 14.06 -4.91 -8.27
N THR A 30 14.72 -4.28 -7.31
CA THR A 30 14.23 -3.06 -6.65
C THR A 30 14.77 -1.84 -7.38
N ILE A 31 13.87 -1.02 -7.94
CA ILE A 31 14.23 0.24 -8.61
C ILE A 31 13.81 1.40 -7.72
N PHE A 32 14.78 2.26 -7.38
CA PHE A 32 14.52 3.46 -6.60
C PHE A 32 14.13 4.61 -7.51
N CYS A 33 12.92 5.16 -7.30
CA CYS A 33 12.40 6.26 -8.07
C CYS A 33 12.28 7.50 -7.17
N PRO A 34 12.97 8.63 -7.48
CA PRO A 34 12.79 9.87 -6.75
C PRO A 34 11.40 10.47 -7.04
N LEU A 35 10.89 11.27 -6.11
CA LEU A 35 9.67 12.06 -6.34
C LEU A 35 9.96 13.20 -7.33
N ALA A 36 9.00 13.48 -8.21
CA ALA A 36 9.02 14.72 -8.99
C ALA A 36 8.86 15.94 -8.06
N ASN A 37 9.35 17.11 -8.48
CA ASN A 37 9.30 18.34 -7.65
C ASN A 37 7.88 18.69 -7.17
N GLU A 38 6.88 18.54 -8.03
CA GLU A 38 5.47 18.76 -7.67
C GLU A 38 4.99 17.74 -6.62
N GLN A 39 5.34 16.46 -6.78
CA GLN A 39 5.02 15.42 -5.81
C GLN A 39 5.70 15.69 -4.47
N ALA A 40 6.97 16.09 -4.45
CA ALA A 40 7.71 16.38 -3.24
C ALA A 40 7.09 17.54 -2.46
N LYS A 41 6.68 18.61 -3.16
CA LYS A 41 5.97 19.73 -2.54
C LYS A 41 4.64 19.29 -1.90
N LEU A 42 3.80 18.60 -2.67
CA LEU A 42 2.52 18.07 -2.18
C LEU A 42 2.71 17.08 -1.02
N TYR A 43 3.80 16.31 -1.04
CA TYR A 43 4.12 15.35 0.00
C TYR A 43 4.38 16.07 1.32
N GLN A 44 5.21 17.10 1.29
CA GLN A 44 5.54 17.90 2.47
C GLN A 44 4.28 18.54 3.08
N ASP A 45 3.47 19.22 2.25
CA ASP A 45 2.24 19.88 2.68
C ASP A 45 1.26 18.88 3.37
N ILE A 46 1.12 17.68 2.81
CA ILE A 46 0.26 16.63 3.35
C ILE A 46 0.80 16.10 4.68
N VAL A 47 2.11 15.89 4.79
CA VAL A 47 2.76 15.39 6.01
C VAL A 47 2.60 16.40 7.14
N GLU A 48 2.95 17.66 6.92
CA GLU A 48 2.87 18.70 7.96
C GLU A 48 1.45 18.84 8.49
N THR A 49 0.47 18.99 7.59
CA THR A 49 -0.94 19.13 7.97
C THR A 49 -1.45 17.90 8.73
N SER A 50 -1.12 16.70 8.25
CA SER A 50 -1.64 15.46 8.84
C SER A 50 -0.98 15.15 10.18
N LEU A 51 0.31 15.46 10.36
CA LEU A 51 1.00 15.24 11.62
C LEU A 51 0.44 16.14 12.72
N ALA A 52 0.18 17.42 12.44
CA ALA A 52 -0.48 18.31 13.40
C ALA A 52 -1.86 17.76 13.84
N GLU A 53 -2.65 17.25 12.89
CA GLU A 53 -3.95 16.62 13.21
C GLU A 53 -3.82 15.30 14.00
N ILE A 54 -2.75 14.53 13.77
CA ILE A 54 -2.48 13.28 14.47
C ILE A 54 -2.04 13.57 15.90
N GLU A 55 -1.19 14.58 16.10
CA GLU A 55 -0.71 15.02 17.42
C GLU A 55 -1.87 15.47 18.31
N ALA A 56 -2.84 16.17 17.74
CA ALA A 56 -4.04 16.62 18.45
C ALA A 56 -5.10 15.52 18.70
N ALA A 57 -4.85 14.27 18.26
CA ALA A 57 -5.81 13.18 18.35
C ALA A 57 -5.30 12.01 19.19
N ASP A 58 -6.22 11.32 19.85
CA ASP A 58 -5.94 10.17 20.73
C ASP A 58 -6.71 8.90 20.32
N GLY A 59 -6.31 7.79 20.94
CA GLY A 59 -7.01 6.51 20.85
C GLY A 59 -7.23 6.02 19.42
N ILE A 60 -8.47 5.64 19.11
CA ILE A 60 -8.84 5.10 17.78
C ILE A 60 -8.78 6.16 16.68
N GLN A 61 -9.06 7.43 17.02
CA GLN A 61 -9.04 8.52 16.05
C GLN A 61 -7.63 8.78 15.54
N ARG A 62 -6.64 8.79 16.44
CA ARG A 62 -5.21 8.88 16.07
C ARG A 62 -4.81 7.81 15.08
N LYS A 63 -5.16 6.54 15.37
CA LYS A 63 -4.86 5.39 14.50
C LYS A 63 -5.52 5.54 13.12
N GLY A 64 -6.77 5.98 13.08
CA GLY A 64 -7.49 6.26 11.83
C GLY A 64 -6.81 7.34 10.98
N LYS A 65 -6.36 8.44 11.61
CA LYS A 65 -5.64 9.52 10.93
C LYS A 65 -4.28 9.06 10.37
N VAL A 66 -3.53 8.26 11.12
CA VAL A 66 -2.27 7.66 10.64
C VAL A 66 -2.51 6.81 9.40
N LEU A 67 -3.51 5.92 9.42
CA LEU A 67 -3.85 5.10 8.25
C LEU A 67 -4.31 5.95 7.06
N ALA A 68 -5.10 7.00 7.31
CA ALA A 68 -5.52 7.92 6.25
C ALA A 68 -4.33 8.66 5.62
N LEU A 69 -3.35 9.09 6.42
CA LEU A 69 -2.10 9.69 5.93
C LEU A 69 -1.33 8.70 5.03
N LEU A 70 -1.08 7.47 5.50
CA LEU A 70 -0.37 6.46 4.71
C LEU A 70 -1.05 6.18 3.36
N VAL A 71 -2.38 6.13 3.32
CA VAL A 71 -3.13 5.97 2.08
C VAL A 71 -2.93 7.16 1.14
N LYS A 72 -3.01 8.40 1.65
CA LYS A 72 -2.78 9.61 0.85
C LYS A 72 -1.36 9.64 0.27
N LEU A 73 -0.33 9.33 1.07
CA LEU A 73 1.05 9.30 0.61
C LEU A 73 1.27 8.23 -0.46
N LYS A 74 0.72 7.02 -0.26
CA LYS A 74 0.75 5.96 -1.29
C LYS A 74 0.13 6.41 -2.61
N GLN A 75 -1.00 7.13 -2.55
CA GLN A 75 -1.65 7.67 -3.74
C GLN A 75 -0.76 8.72 -4.43
N LEU A 76 -0.19 9.65 -3.67
CA LEU A 76 0.68 10.70 -4.20
C LEU A 76 1.96 10.14 -4.85
N CYS A 77 2.63 9.19 -4.20
CA CYS A 77 3.84 8.55 -4.74
C CYS A 77 3.55 7.81 -6.05
N ASN A 78 2.36 7.24 -6.20
CA ASN A 78 1.93 6.62 -7.45
C ASN A 78 1.63 7.67 -8.54
N HIS A 79 0.74 8.63 -8.24
CA HIS A 79 0.46 9.76 -9.13
C HIS A 79 -0.39 10.84 -8.42
N PRO A 80 -0.07 12.16 -8.52
CA PRO A 80 -0.82 13.24 -7.85
C PRO A 80 -2.33 13.26 -8.14
N VAL A 81 -2.76 12.88 -9.35
CA VAL A 81 -4.17 12.86 -9.75
C VAL A 81 -5.05 12.00 -8.83
N LEU A 82 -4.47 10.96 -8.22
CA LEU A 82 -5.19 10.03 -7.35
C LEU A 82 -5.68 10.68 -6.06
N LEU A 83 -5.13 11.84 -5.68
CA LEU A 83 -5.61 12.65 -4.56
C LEU A 83 -6.94 13.36 -4.88
N GLN A 84 -7.18 13.68 -6.16
CA GLN A 84 -8.34 14.47 -6.59
C GLN A 84 -9.60 13.64 -6.83
N ILE A 85 -9.45 12.35 -7.16
CA ILE A 85 -10.58 11.43 -7.43
C ILE A 85 -11.52 11.29 -6.20
N LYS A 86 -11.05 11.59 -4.99
CA LYS A 86 -11.90 11.56 -3.77
C LYS A 86 -12.63 12.87 -3.45
N LYS A 87 -12.26 14.01 -4.05
CA LYS A 87 -12.97 15.30 -3.81
C LYS A 87 -14.27 15.44 -4.61
N GLY A 88 -14.59 14.50 -5.51
CA GLY A 88 -15.67 14.63 -6.50
C GLY A 88 -16.57 13.41 -6.69
N SER A 89 -17.11 12.81 -5.63
CA SER A 89 -18.23 11.84 -5.74
C SER A 89 -19.35 12.06 -4.72
N ARG A 90 -19.55 13.31 -4.28
CA ARG A 90 -20.85 13.77 -3.77
C ARG A 90 -21.37 14.90 -4.68
N LYS A 91 -21.83 14.52 -5.87
CA LYS A 91 -22.96 15.20 -6.50
C LYS A 91 -24.08 14.17 -6.49
N ASN A 92 -24.94 14.30 -5.49
CA ASN A 92 -26.36 13.98 -5.44
C ASN A 92 -26.90 14.58 -4.15
#